data_AF-A0A1S4DP43-F1
#
_entry.id   AF-A0A1S4DP43-F1
#
_cell.length_a   1.000
_cell.length_b   1.000
_cell.length_c   1.000
_cell.angle_alpha   90.00
_cell.angle_beta   90.00
_cell.angle_gamma   90.00
#
_symmetry.space_group_name_H-M   'P 1'
#
loop_
_entity.id
_entity.type
_entity.pdbx_description
1 polymer ?
#
loop_
_entity_poly.entity_id
_entity_poly.type
_entity_poly.pdbx_seq_one_letter_code
_entity_poly.pdbx_strand_id
1 'polypeptide(L)'
;MRSKSDHAFCKYLMRIGNETEKVNCDNKIEIRDSIVIPFTSEEESLDELFKIIYPNVSTFFSDSFSVTSRIILTTKNGFVDELNDMLIAKFPFTSKTYVAIDETVERTDQRLCNGTRLTCCDFKTHAVSAKIATSDFKGTHLFIPKIPLISSDDEKVPIPFKRLQFPLRLCFAMTINKVQGQTLDFVGIYLREPVFSHGQLYAALSRAKSSECIRLLIRPPTSDNDDDHSTYNVVYNEVIRKAFS
;
A
#
# COMPACT_ATOMS: atom_id res chain seq x y z
N MET A 1 -16.03 -10.64 7.70
CA MET A 1 -15.95 -9.17 7.53
C MET A 1 -15.23 -8.57 8.73
N ARG A 2 -14.29 -7.63 8.51
CA ARG A 2 -13.42 -7.10 9.57
C ARG A 2 -14.03 -5.90 10.31
N SER A 3 -14.87 -5.12 9.64
CA SER A 3 -15.84 -4.27 10.32
C SER A 3 -16.93 -5.17 10.91
N LYS A 4 -17.01 -5.24 12.24
CA LYS A 4 -18.10 -5.93 12.96
C LYS A 4 -18.91 -4.95 13.82
N SER A 5 -18.29 -3.84 14.22
CA SER A 5 -18.89 -2.78 15.04
C SER A 5 -19.69 -1.78 14.21
N ASP A 6 -19.27 -1.47 12.98
CA ASP A 6 -19.93 -0.49 12.11
C ASP A 6 -20.82 -1.17 11.06
N HIS A 7 -22.06 -1.48 11.46
CA HIS A 7 -23.00 -2.21 10.62
C HIS A 7 -23.41 -1.45 9.34
N ALA A 8 -23.46 -0.12 9.41
CA ALA A 8 -23.80 0.72 8.25
C ALA A 8 -22.70 0.68 7.19
N PHE A 9 -21.43 0.73 7.62
CA PHE A 9 -20.29 0.56 6.74
C PHE A 9 -20.16 -0.88 6.23
N CYS A 10 -20.45 -1.90 7.04
CA CYS A 10 -20.51 -3.28 6.56
C CYS A 10 -21.51 -3.43 5.40
N LYS A 11 -22.73 -2.91 5.56
CA LYS A 11 -23.76 -2.98 4.52
C LYS A 11 -23.30 -2.28 3.24
N TYR A 12 -22.67 -1.11 3.36
CA TYR A 12 -22.10 -0.38 2.23
C TYR A 12 -21.01 -1.19 1.50
N LEU A 13 -20.04 -1.73 2.24
CA LEU A 13 -19.00 -2.59 1.68
C LEU A 13 -19.59 -3.81 0.96
N MET A 14 -20.60 -4.47 1.54
CA MET A 14 -21.25 -5.61 0.88
C MET A 14 -21.92 -5.21 -0.42
N ARG A 15 -22.54 -4.02 -0.48
CA ARG A 15 -23.17 -3.54 -1.71
C ARG A 15 -22.16 -3.20 -2.80
N ILE A 16 -21.00 -2.61 -2.45
CA ILE A 16 -19.88 -2.42 -3.39
C ILE A 16 -19.37 -3.76 -3.90
N GLY A 17 -19.11 -4.71 -2.99
CA GLY A 17 -18.55 -6.02 -3.34
C GLY A 17 -19.48 -6.90 -4.18
N ASN A 18 -20.80 -6.74 -4.00
CA ASN A 18 -21.83 -7.44 -4.77
C ASN A 18 -22.34 -6.61 -5.97
N GLU A 19 -21.74 -5.44 -6.26
CA GLU A 19 -22.15 -4.57 -7.38
C GLU A 19 -23.61 -4.09 -7.32
N THR A 20 -24.16 -3.95 -6.12
CA THR A 20 -25.55 -3.49 -5.87
C THR A 20 -25.63 -2.06 -5.35
N GLU A 21 -24.48 -1.38 -5.17
CA GLU A 21 -24.45 0.04 -4.82
C GLU A 21 -24.98 0.87 -5.99
N LYS A 22 -25.70 1.95 -5.68
CA LYS A 22 -26.23 2.86 -6.70
C LYS A 22 -25.09 3.53 -7.45
N VAL A 23 -25.26 3.66 -8.75
CA VAL A 23 -24.37 4.41 -9.62
C VAL A 23 -25.05 5.70 -10.09
N ASN A 24 -24.24 6.72 -10.34
CA ASN A 24 -24.70 7.99 -10.91
C ASN A 24 -24.92 7.88 -12.44
N CYS A 25 -25.23 8.99 -13.10
CA CYS A 25 -25.45 9.05 -14.55
C CYS A 25 -24.23 8.63 -15.39
N ASP A 26 -23.02 8.73 -14.82
CA ASP A 26 -21.76 8.35 -15.46
C ASP A 26 -21.33 6.92 -15.14
N ASN A 27 -22.23 6.12 -14.55
CA ASN A 27 -21.98 4.74 -14.13
C ASN A 27 -20.83 4.60 -13.08
N LYS A 28 -20.66 5.64 -12.25
CA LYS A 28 -19.70 5.66 -11.14
C LYS A 28 -20.42 5.50 -9.80
N ILE A 29 -19.75 4.90 -8.83
CA ILE A 29 -20.22 4.84 -7.44
C ILE A 29 -19.85 6.17 -6.76
N GLU A 30 -20.85 6.81 -6.15
CA GLU A 30 -20.64 7.95 -5.25
C GLU A 30 -20.12 7.45 -3.89
N ILE A 31 -18.99 7.99 -3.50
CA ILE A 31 -18.33 7.69 -2.24
C ILE A 31 -18.86 8.67 -1.19
N ARG A 32 -19.13 8.16 0.02
CA ARG A 32 -19.60 8.96 1.14
C ARG A 32 -18.61 10.07 1.52
N ASP A 33 -19.08 11.31 1.61
CA ASP A 33 -18.28 12.50 2.00
C ASP A 33 -17.48 12.28 3.29
N SER A 34 -18.04 11.55 4.26
CA SER A 34 -17.37 11.23 5.53
C SER A 34 -16.00 10.54 5.40
N ILE A 35 -15.71 9.90 4.26
CA ILE A 35 -14.43 9.23 4.01
C ILE A 35 -13.63 9.89 2.89
N VAL A 36 -14.21 10.83 2.14
CA VAL A 36 -13.51 11.52 1.03
C VAL A 36 -12.69 12.67 1.58
N ILE A 37 -11.48 12.84 1.07
CA ILE A 37 -10.68 14.06 1.23
C ILE A 37 -10.95 14.91 -0.03
N PRO A 38 -11.47 16.14 0.12
CA PRO A 38 -11.69 17.04 -1.01
C PRO A 38 -10.38 17.28 -1.78
N PHE A 39 -10.46 17.22 -3.10
CA PHE A 39 -9.31 17.44 -3.97
C PHE A 39 -9.17 18.93 -4.31
N THR A 40 -8.02 19.53 -4.00
CA THR A 40 -7.67 20.89 -4.44
C THR A 40 -6.57 20.85 -5.50
N SER A 41 -5.38 20.45 -5.08
CA SER A 41 -4.23 20.18 -5.91
C SER A 41 -3.61 18.84 -5.50
N GLU A 42 -2.84 18.22 -6.39
CA GLU A 42 -2.21 16.94 -6.06
C GLU A 42 -1.27 17.06 -4.85
N GLU A 43 -0.51 18.16 -4.76
CA GLU A 43 0.42 18.37 -3.65
C GLU A 43 -0.29 18.59 -2.31
N GLU A 44 -1.24 19.52 -2.25
CA GLU A 44 -1.97 19.83 -1.01
C GLU A 44 -2.83 18.65 -0.54
N SER A 45 -3.53 18.00 -1.46
CA SER A 45 -4.42 16.89 -1.11
C SER A 45 -3.64 15.66 -0.65
N LEU A 46 -2.47 15.39 -1.25
CA LEU A 46 -1.58 14.33 -0.78
C LEU A 46 -0.95 14.68 0.57
N ASP A 47 -0.57 15.93 0.80
CA ASP A 47 -0.07 16.37 2.11
C ASP A 47 -1.13 16.19 3.20
N GLU A 48 -2.38 16.52 2.92
CA GLU A 48 -3.51 16.29 3.83
C GLU A 48 -3.74 14.79 4.09
N LEU A 49 -3.73 13.96 3.04
CA LEU A 49 -3.79 12.51 3.19
C LEU A 49 -2.65 11.99 4.07
N PHE A 50 -1.42 12.47 3.87
CA PHE A 50 -0.27 12.09 4.66
C PHE A 50 -0.41 12.51 6.12
N LYS A 51 -0.91 13.72 6.40
CA LYS A 51 -1.18 14.18 7.77
C LYS A 51 -2.24 13.34 8.46
N ILE A 52 -3.33 12.98 7.77
CA ILE A 52 -4.39 12.17 8.39
C ILE A 52 -3.90 10.74 8.68
N ILE A 53 -3.21 10.13 7.73
CA ILE A 53 -2.72 8.75 7.90
C ILE A 53 -1.51 8.71 8.83
N TYR A 54 -0.58 9.63 8.71
CA TYR A 54 0.67 9.70 9.46
C TYR A 54 0.83 11.04 10.19
N PRO A 55 0.00 11.34 11.22
CA PRO A 55 -0.03 12.66 11.87
C PRO A 55 1.27 13.05 12.58
N ASN A 56 2.13 12.08 12.87
CA ASN A 56 3.21 12.21 13.83
C ASN A 56 4.57 11.80 13.22
N VAL A 57 4.85 12.17 11.96
CA VAL A 57 6.09 11.80 11.21
C VAL A 57 7.38 11.97 12.04
N SER A 58 7.44 13.03 12.85
CA SER A 58 8.59 13.34 13.72
C SER A 58 8.74 12.44 14.95
N THR A 59 7.68 11.78 15.43
CA THR A 59 7.69 10.97 16.66
C THR A 59 7.57 9.46 16.41
N PHE A 60 7.79 8.99 15.18
CA PHE A 60 7.72 7.57 14.75
C PHE A 60 8.53 6.61 15.65
N PHE A 61 9.55 7.11 16.36
CA PHE A 61 10.41 6.32 17.25
C PHE A 61 9.82 6.04 18.63
N SER A 62 8.94 6.91 19.13
CA SER A 62 8.40 6.82 20.50
C SER A 62 7.23 5.84 20.58
N ASP A 63 6.43 5.77 19.52
CA ASP A 63 5.21 4.96 19.48
C ASP A 63 5.16 4.10 18.21
N SER A 64 6.17 3.23 18.06
CA SER A 64 6.36 2.33 16.90
C SER A 64 5.12 1.49 16.56
N PHE A 65 4.20 1.32 17.51
CA PHE A 65 3.01 0.50 17.35
C PHE A 65 1.84 1.18 16.63
N SER A 66 1.67 2.51 16.73
CA SER A 66 0.55 3.22 16.10
C SER A 66 0.77 3.44 14.61
N VAL A 67 2.02 3.53 14.18
CA VAL A 67 2.42 3.78 12.79
C VAL A 67 2.34 2.51 11.96
N THR A 68 2.73 1.38 12.54
CA THR A 68 2.92 0.12 11.81
C THR A 68 1.61 -0.52 11.38
N SER A 69 0.47 -0.07 11.88
CA SER A 69 -0.86 -0.50 11.44
C SER A 69 -1.52 0.45 10.44
N ARG A 70 -0.79 1.45 9.95
CA ARG A 70 -1.27 2.44 8.97
C ARG A 70 -0.66 2.19 7.60
N ILE A 71 -1.39 2.57 6.56
CA ILE A 71 -0.92 2.44 5.19
C ILE A 71 -1.67 3.35 4.23
N ILE A 72 -1.02 3.69 3.12
CA ILE A 72 -1.68 4.26 1.95
C ILE A 72 -1.75 3.21 0.85
N LEU A 73 -2.94 3.03 0.27
CA LEU A 73 -3.18 2.09 -0.81
C LEU A 73 -3.37 2.84 -2.12
N THR A 74 -2.79 2.32 -3.20
CA THR A 74 -3.01 2.84 -4.54
C THR A 74 -3.15 1.69 -5.55
N THR A 75 -3.51 2.00 -6.79
CA THR A 75 -3.82 1.00 -7.82
C THR A 75 -2.56 0.38 -8.43
N LYS A 76 -1.54 1.20 -8.74
CA LYS A 76 -0.34 0.79 -9.51
C LYS A 76 0.95 0.94 -8.72
N ASN A 77 1.96 0.12 -9.05
CA ASN A 77 3.27 0.17 -8.38
C ASN A 77 4.04 1.47 -8.64
N GLY A 78 3.89 2.12 -9.81
CA GLY A 78 4.57 3.39 -10.10
C GLY A 78 4.22 4.47 -9.07
N PHE A 79 2.93 4.60 -8.75
CA PHE A 79 2.46 5.55 -7.73
C PHE A 79 2.89 5.15 -6.31
N VAL A 80 3.11 3.87 -6.03
CA VAL A 80 3.64 3.43 -4.73
C VAL A 80 5.03 4.01 -4.48
N ASP A 81 5.87 4.02 -5.51
CA ASP A 81 7.23 4.55 -5.39
C ASP A 81 7.20 6.07 -5.19
N GLU A 82 6.41 6.79 -6.00
CA GLU A 82 6.20 8.24 -5.83
C GLU A 82 5.72 8.62 -4.42
N LEU A 83 4.68 7.93 -3.89
CA LEU A 83 4.15 8.22 -2.57
C LEU A 83 5.16 7.92 -1.45
N ASN A 84 5.89 6.81 -1.56
CA ASN A 84 6.91 6.47 -0.57
C ASN A 84 8.07 7.47 -0.59
N ASP A 85 8.48 7.94 -1.77
CA ASP A 85 9.52 8.95 -1.94
C ASP A 85 9.09 10.31 -1.38
N MET A 86 7.86 10.74 -1.64
CA MET A 86 7.29 11.96 -1.06
C MET A 86 7.19 11.88 0.47
N LEU A 87 6.79 10.73 1.02
CA LEU A 87 6.68 10.53 2.46
C LEU A 87 8.05 10.48 3.14
N ILE A 88 9.02 9.73 2.58
CA ILE A 88 10.35 9.63 3.18
C ILE A 88 11.09 10.97 3.15
N ALA A 89 10.87 11.79 2.11
CA ALA A 89 11.43 13.13 2.02
C ALA A 89 10.94 14.10 3.12
N LYS A 90 9.77 13.83 3.72
CA LYS A 90 9.23 14.60 4.86
C LYS A 90 9.87 14.23 6.21
N PHE A 91 10.71 13.19 6.27
CA PHE A 91 11.39 12.82 7.50
C PHE A 91 12.57 13.77 7.79
N PRO A 92 12.72 14.28 9.02
CA PRO A 92 13.76 15.26 9.37
C PRO A 92 15.17 14.65 9.51
N PHE A 93 15.41 13.45 8.98
CA PHE A 93 16.63 12.67 9.21
C PHE A 93 17.49 12.57 7.96
N THR A 94 18.77 12.27 8.18
CA THR A 94 19.73 12.01 7.10
C THR A 94 19.39 10.70 6.38
N SER A 95 19.26 10.74 5.06
CA SER A 95 19.11 9.55 4.24
C SER A 95 20.44 8.79 4.14
N LYS A 96 20.37 7.46 4.02
CA LYS A 96 21.54 6.62 3.76
C LYS A 96 21.31 5.76 2.52
N THR A 97 22.15 5.94 1.52
CA THR A 97 22.08 5.22 0.26
C THR A 97 22.93 3.96 0.31
N TYR A 98 22.33 2.82 -0.02
CA TYR A 98 23.02 1.54 -0.16
C TYR A 98 23.08 1.14 -1.63
N VAL A 99 24.29 0.98 -2.15
CA VAL A 99 24.52 0.51 -3.53
C VAL A 99 24.53 -1.03 -3.56
N ALA A 100 23.86 -1.61 -4.55
CA ALA A 100 23.89 -3.06 -4.81
C ALA A 100 25.26 -3.47 -5.35
N ILE A 101 25.70 -4.70 -5.06
CA ILE A 101 26.99 -5.23 -5.51
C ILE A 101 26.71 -6.50 -6.32
N ASP A 102 27.25 -6.60 -7.53
CA ASP A 102 27.13 -7.80 -8.35
C ASP A 102 28.39 -8.69 -8.15
N GLU A 103 28.20 -9.98 -7.88
CA GLU A 103 29.28 -10.94 -7.53
C GLU A 103 29.00 -12.34 -8.12
N THR A 104 29.90 -13.31 -7.91
CA THR A 104 29.75 -14.75 -8.27
C THR A 104 29.47 -15.63 -7.02
N VAL A 105 28.81 -16.79 -7.17
CA VAL A 105 27.86 -17.36 -6.18
C VAL A 105 28.43 -18.18 -5.00
N GLU A 106 27.88 -17.96 -3.78
CA GLU A 106 27.60 -18.94 -2.71
C GLU A 106 26.28 -18.54 -1.98
N ARG A 107 25.58 -19.50 -1.35
CA ARG A 107 24.19 -19.39 -0.83
C ARG A 107 24.10 -19.18 0.69
N THR A 108 23.02 -18.55 1.18
CA THR A 108 22.72 -18.43 2.62
C THR A 108 21.20 -18.46 2.87
N ASP A 109 20.76 -19.19 3.90
CA ASP A 109 19.34 -19.37 4.27
C ASP A 109 18.78 -18.22 5.11
N GLN A 110 17.50 -17.89 4.95
CA GLN A 110 16.86 -16.76 5.65
C GLN A 110 15.45 -17.05 6.17
N ARG A 111 15.13 -16.54 7.37
CA ARG A 111 13.93 -16.86 8.18
C ARG A 111 12.78 -15.85 8.05
N LEU A 112 12.77 -15.00 7.02
CA LEU A 112 11.75 -13.95 6.81
C LEU A 112 10.84 -14.30 5.62
N CYS A 113 9.55 -14.06 5.76
CA CYS A 113 8.58 -14.20 4.68
C CYS A 113 8.39 -12.87 3.93
N ASN A 114 8.15 -12.96 2.62
CA ASN A 114 7.82 -11.80 1.80
C ASN A 114 6.59 -11.06 2.35
N GLY A 115 6.70 -9.73 2.44
CA GLY A 115 5.62 -8.88 2.97
C GLY A 115 5.66 -8.64 4.48
N THR A 116 6.63 -9.22 5.20
CA THR A 116 6.86 -8.89 6.62
C THR A 116 7.23 -7.42 6.75
N ARG A 117 6.42 -6.63 7.47
CA ARG A 117 6.71 -5.22 7.74
C ARG A 117 7.68 -5.10 8.90
N LEU A 118 8.64 -4.19 8.76
CA LEU A 118 9.76 -4.02 9.67
C LEU A 118 9.92 -2.54 10.01
N THR A 119 10.33 -2.25 11.24
CA THR A 119 10.81 -0.92 11.65
C THR A 119 12.33 -0.98 11.72
N CYS A 120 13.01 -0.28 10.82
CA CYS A 120 14.47 -0.17 10.83
C CYS A 120 14.92 0.64 12.06
N CYS A 121 15.81 0.07 12.86
CA CYS A 121 16.34 0.68 14.07
C CYS A 121 17.72 1.30 13.87
N ASP A 122 18.57 0.66 13.07
CA ASP A 122 19.94 1.09 12.81
C ASP A 122 20.41 0.61 11.43
N PHE A 123 21.24 1.43 10.78
CA PHE A 123 21.70 1.24 9.41
C PHE A 123 23.22 1.08 9.40
N LYS A 124 23.71 -0.17 9.53
CA LYS A 124 25.14 -0.49 9.52
C LYS A 124 25.67 -0.71 8.10
N THR A 125 26.98 -0.86 7.94
CA THR A 125 27.61 -1.01 6.61
C THR A 125 27.10 -2.23 5.83
N HIS A 126 26.95 -3.38 6.50
CA HIS A 126 26.61 -4.66 5.86
C HIS A 126 25.31 -5.31 6.37
N ALA A 127 24.61 -4.65 7.29
CA ALA A 127 23.35 -5.15 7.85
C ALA A 127 22.43 -3.99 8.24
N VAL A 128 21.13 -4.20 8.10
CA VAL A 128 20.11 -3.31 8.68
C VAL A 128 19.54 -3.98 9.91
N SER A 129 19.60 -3.29 11.05
CA SER A 129 18.94 -3.71 12.28
C SER A 129 17.48 -3.31 12.22
N ALA A 130 16.57 -4.24 12.49
CA ALA A 130 15.13 -3.97 12.42
C ALA A 130 14.34 -4.75 13.48
N LYS A 131 13.12 -4.28 13.77
CA LYS A 131 12.13 -5.00 14.58
C LYS A 131 10.93 -5.38 13.73
N ILE A 132 10.36 -6.56 13.97
CA ILE A 132 9.14 -6.99 13.30
C ILE A 132 7.96 -6.13 13.75
N ALA A 133 7.25 -5.55 12.79
CA ALA A 133 6.15 -4.62 13.04
C ALA A 133 4.78 -5.31 13.20
N THR A 134 4.62 -6.48 12.57
CA THR A 134 3.33 -7.17 12.41
C THR A 134 3.44 -8.67 12.71
N SER A 135 2.30 -9.35 12.92
CA SER A 135 2.17 -10.80 13.20
C SER A 135 2.55 -11.24 14.61
N ASP A 136 2.53 -12.54 14.86
CA ASP A 136 2.82 -13.18 16.15
C ASP A 136 4.26 -12.95 16.63
N PHE A 137 5.18 -12.60 15.72
CA PHE A 137 6.58 -12.30 16.03
C PHE A 137 6.84 -10.80 16.28
N LYS A 138 5.80 -9.98 16.46
CA LYS A 138 5.90 -8.53 16.68
C LYS A 138 6.89 -8.17 17.79
N GLY A 139 7.74 -7.18 17.54
CA GLY A 139 8.76 -6.70 18.47
C GLY A 139 10.09 -7.46 18.42
N THR A 140 10.14 -8.62 17.77
CA THR A 140 11.37 -9.41 17.60
C THR A 140 12.41 -8.60 16.85
N HIS A 141 13.60 -8.46 17.45
CA HIS A 141 14.74 -7.79 16.85
C HIS A 141 15.53 -8.74 15.95
N LEU A 142 15.94 -8.26 14.78
CA LEU A 142 16.70 -9.04 13.80
C LEU A 142 17.65 -8.16 13.00
N PHE A 143 18.62 -8.83 12.36
CA PHE A 143 19.51 -8.21 11.39
C PHE A 143 19.16 -8.72 10.00
N ILE A 144 19.11 -7.79 9.05
CA ILE A 144 18.82 -8.05 7.64
C ILE A 144 20.13 -7.90 6.88
N PRO A 145 20.75 -9.00 6.44
CA PRO A 145 21.88 -8.96 5.52
C PRO A 145 21.41 -8.68 4.08
N LYS A 146 22.34 -8.33 3.20
CA LYS A 146 22.10 -8.37 1.75
C LYS A 146 21.89 -9.81 1.32
N ILE A 147 20.95 -10.03 0.40
CA ILE A 147 20.66 -11.35 -0.18
C ILE A 147 21.08 -11.39 -1.64
N PRO A 148 21.50 -12.56 -2.15
CA PRO A 148 21.74 -12.74 -3.56
C PRO A 148 20.42 -12.86 -4.33
N LEU A 149 20.21 -11.98 -5.31
CA LEU A 149 19.19 -12.10 -6.34
C LEU A 149 19.85 -12.70 -7.58
N ILE A 150 19.42 -13.89 -7.99
CA ILE A 150 20.00 -14.64 -9.10
C ILE A 150 19.07 -14.52 -10.30
N SER A 151 19.61 -14.20 -11.48
CA SER A 151 18.89 -14.26 -12.75
C SER A 151 18.43 -15.70 -13.05
N SER A 152 17.22 -15.88 -13.60
CA SER A 152 16.66 -17.21 -13.90
C SER A 152 17.59 -18.05 -14.78
N ASP A 153 17.64 -19.37 -14.53
CA ASP A 153 18.41 -20.35 -15.32
C ASP A 153 17.85 -20.54 -16.76
N ASP A 154 16.70 -19.94 -17.08
CA ASP A 154 15.99 -20.11 -18.36
C ASP A 154 16.55 -19.28 -19.53
N GLU A 155 17.42 -18.29 -19.28
CA GLU A 155 18.08 -17.55 -20.36
C GLU A 155 19.45 -18.17 -20.67
N LYS A 156 19.77 -18.34 -21.96
CA LYS A 156 21.09 -18.72 -22.47
C LYS A 156 22.13 -17.61 -22.22
N VAL A 157 22.26 -17.15 -20.99
CA VAL A 157 23.24 -16.13 -20.59
C VAL A 157 24.60 -16.83 -20.41
N PRO A 158 25.67 -16.40 -21.09
CA PRO A 158 26.97 -17.07 -21.00
C PRO A 158 27.59 -17.03 -19.59
N ILE A 159 27.15 -16.08 -18.75
CA ILE A 159 27.65 -15.84 -17.40
C ILE A 159 26.46 -15.54 -16.48
N PRO A 160 26.21 -16.37 -15.45
CA PRO A 160 25.17 -16.08 -14.47
C PRO A 160 25.64 -14.97 -13.52
N PHE A 161 24.78 -13.97 -13.28
CA PHE A 161 25.05 -12.87 -12.35
C PHE A 161 24.20 -13.03 -11.08
N LYS A 162 24.78 -12.77 -9.90
CA LYS A 162 24.01 -12.51 -8.68
C LYS A 162 24.16 -11.04 -8.27
N ARG A 163 23.05 -10.41 -7.88
CA ARG A 163 23.02 -9.07 -7.28
C ARG A 163 22.81 -9.18 -5.78
N LEU A 164 23.72 -8.64 -4.98
CA LEU A 164 23.58 -8.52 -3.54
C LEU A 164 22.87 -7.22 -3.17
N GLN A 165 21.65 -7.34 -2.64
CA GLN A 165 20.85 -6.20 -2.22
C GLN A 165 20.10 -6.52 -0.91
N PHE A 166 19.82 -5.51 -0.10
CA PHE A 166 18.93 -5.71 1.04
C PHE A 166 17.52 -6.04 0.53
N PRO A 167 16.87 -7.11 1.04
CA PRO A 167 15.49 -7.47 0.67
C PRO A 167 14.48 -6.55 1.37
N LEU A 168 14.64 -5.24 1.19
CA LEU A 168 13.85 -4.20 1.82
C LEU A 168 13.23 -3.30 0.75
N ARG A 169 12.00 -2.86 1.00
CA ARG A 169 11.32 -1.80 0.26
C ARG A 169 10.57 -0.93 1.26
N LEU A 170 10.52 0.38 1.00
CA LEU A 170 9.64 1.27 1.76
C LEU A 170 8.19 0.79 1.64
N CYS A 171 7.44 0.89 2.73
CA CYS A 171 6.08 0.33 2.81
C CYS A 171 5.08 1.27 3.50
N PHE A 172 5.27 2.58 3.38
CA PHE A 172 4.26 3.55 3.79
C PHE A 172 3.06 3.54 2.84
N ALA A 173 3.33 3.31 1.55
CA ALA A 173 2.34 3.01 0.54
C ALA A 173 2.53 1.60 -0.04
N MET A 174 1.43 0.96 -0.44
CA MET A 174 1.43 -0.31 -1.18
C MET A 174 0.30 -0.33 -2.21
N THR A 175 0.35 -1.28 -3.15
CA THR A 175 -0.79 -1.50 -4.05
C THR A 175 -1.93 -2.23 -3.34
N ILE A 176 -3.17 -1.96 -3.76
CA ILE A 176 -4.37 -2.66 -3.27
C ILE A 176 -4.23 -4.18 -3.41
N ASN A 177 -3.58 -4.66 -4.48
CA ASN A 177 -3.37 -6.10 -4.67
C ASN A 177 -2.41 -6.72 -3.65
N LYS A 178 -1.42 -5.95 -3.14
CA LYS A 178 -0.42 -6.46 -2.18
C LYS A 178 -0.90 -6.49 -0.74
N VAL A 179 -1.97 -5.77 -0.40
CA VAL A 179 -2.45 -5.70 0.99
C VAL A 179 -3.36 -6.88 1.39
N GLN A 180 -3.55 -7.85 0.49
CA GLN A 180 -4.36 -9.04 0.76
C GLN A 180 -3.79 -9.83 1.97
N GLY A 181 -4.67 -10.23 2.88
CA GLY A 181 -4.32 -10.96 4.10
C GLY A 181 -3.87 -10.10 5.29
N GLN A 182 -3.42 -8.85 5.09
CA GLN A 182 -2.91 -8.01 6.20
C GLN A 182 -4.02 -7.23 6.91
N THR A 183 -3.99 -7.19 8.26
CA THR A 183 -4.89 -6.37 9.09
C THR A 183 -4.28 -5.00 9.37
N LEU A 184 -5.06 -3.94 9.19
CA LEU A 184 -4.64 -2.55 9.31
C LEU A 184 -5.64 -1.79 10.18
N ASP A 185 -5.14 -0.81 10.94
CA ASP A 185 -5.98 0.02 11.82
C ASP A 185 -6.43 1.29 11.10
N PHE A 186 -5.58 1.89 10.26
CA PHE A 186 -5.93 3.08 9.47
C PHE A 186 -5.47 2.91 8.02
N VAL A 187 -6.35 3.27 7.08
CA VAL A 187 -6.12 3.05 5.65
C VAL A 187 -6.41 4.33 4.88
N GLY A 188 -5.37 4.91 4.29
CA GLY A 188 -5.51 5.88 3.23
C GLY A 188 -5.65 5.16 1.90
N ILE A 189 -6.48 5.64 1.01
CA ILE A 189 -6.61 5.13 -0.35
C ILE A 189 -6.43 6.32 -1.28
N TYR A 190 -5.51 6.22 -2.21
CA TYR A 190 -5.26 7.23 -3.22
C TYR A 190 -5.52 6.65 -4.61
N LEU A 191 -6.57 7.15 -5.24
CA LEU A 191 -6.98 6.80 -6.60
C LEU A 191 -6.58 7.93 -7.54
N ARG A 192 -5.32 7.93 -7.99
CA ARG A 192 -4.87 8.79 -9.10
C ARG A 192 -5.61 8.48 -10.40
N GLU A 193 -5.90 7.21 -10.56
CA GLU A 193 -6.70 6.64 -11.63
C GLU A 193 -7.75 5.72 -10.99
N PRO A 194 -8.88 5.49 -11.67
CA PRO A 194 -9.88 4.53 -11.22
C PRO A 194 -9.28 3.14 -10.99
N VAL A 195 -9.92 2.36 -10.11
CA VAL A 195 -9.59 0.92 -9.98
C VAL A 195 -9.79 0.23 -11.33
N PHE A 196 -8.99 -0.79 -11.63
CA PHE A 196 -8.97 -1.42 -12.96
C PHE A 196 -9.38 -2.89 -12.95
N SER A 197 -9.67 -3.47 -11.78
CA SER A 197 -10.16 -4.84 -11.70
C SER A 197 -11.32 -4.99 -10.73
N HIS A 198 -12.14 -6.00 -11.00
CA HIS A 198 -13.25 -6.37 -10.14
C HIS A 198 -12.81 -6.61 -8.70
N GLY A 199 -13.61 -6.10 -7.75
CA GLY A 199 -13.39 -6.24 -6.33
C GLY A 199 -12.22 -5.44 -5.76
N GLN A 200 -11.46 -4.65 -6.54
CA GLN A 200 -10.34 -3.84 -6.01
C GLN A 200 -10.82 -2.77 -5.04
N LEU A 201 -11.88 -2.03 -5.39
CA LEU A 201 -12.43 -0.99 -4.52
C LEU A 201 -12.92 -1.59 -3.19
N TYR A 202 -13.66 -2.69 -3.27
CA TYR A 202 -14.05 -3.47 -2.10
C TYR A 202 -12.84 -3.96 -1.30
N ALA A 203 -11.82 -4.51 -1.97
CA ALA A 203 -10.62 -5.04 -1.33
C ALA A 203 -9.81 -3.95 -0.62
N ALA A 204 -9.86 -2.70 -1.09
CA ALA A 204 -9.22 -1.55 -0.46
C ALA A 204 -10.03 -1.08 0.77
N LEU A 205 -11.33 -0.79 0.57
CA LEU A 205 -12.19 -0.27 1.63
C LEU A 205 -12.41 -1.28 2.77
N SER A 206 -12.44 -2.58 2.48
CA SER A 206 -12.59 -3.64 3.49
C SER A 206 -11.38 -3.86 4.39
N ARG A 207 -10.26 -3.14 4.16
CA ARG A 207 -9.04 -3.27 4.98
C ARG A 207 -9.16 -2.62 6.34
N ALA A 208 -9.95 -1.57 6.47
CA ALA A 208 -10.17 -0.93 7.76
C ALA A 208 -11.34 -1.57 8.52
N LYS A 209 -11.38 -1.31 9.83
CA LYS A 209 -12.39 -1.86 10.75
C LYS A 209 -13.67 -0.99 10.85
N SER A 210 -13.62 0.27 10.47
CA SER A 210 -14.75 1.21 10.46
C SER A 210 -14.56 2.25 9.35
N SER A 211 -15.62 2.99 9.00
CA SER A 211 -15.48 4.11 8.05
C SER A 211 -14.60 5.23 8.60
N GLU A 212 -14.58 5.45 9.91
CA GLU A 212 -13.75 6.48 10.57
C GLU A 212 -12.24 6.27 10.34
N CYS A 213 -11.83 5.02 10.16
CA CYS A 213 -10.44 4.61 9.94
C CYS A 213 -10.02 4.61 8.45
N ILE A 214 -10.85 5.14 7.56
CA ILE A 214 -10.57 5.22 6.11
C ILE A 214 -10.56 6.67 5.67
N ARG A 215 -9.59 7.02 4.83
CA ARG A 215 -9.66 8.21 4.00
C ARG A 215 -9.40 7.86 2.55
N LEU A 216 -10.22 8.38 1.65
CA LEU A 216 -10.12 8.20 0.22
C LEU A 216 -9.82 9.56 -0.42
N LEU A 217 -8.74 9.62 -1.18
CA LEU A 217 -8.42 10.74 -2.05
C LEU A 217 -8.56 10.25 -3.50
N ILE A 218 -9.44 10.88 -4.26
CA ILE A 218 -9.63 10.62 -5.69
C ILE A 218 -9.07 11.81 -6.45
N ARG A 219 -8.20 11.57 -7.43
CA ARG A 219 -7.77 12.61 -8.36
C ARG A 219 -8.80 12.74 -9.48
N PRO A 220 -9.42 13.91 -9.69
CA PRO A 220 -10.28 14.12 -10.83
C PRO A 220 -9.53 13.93 -12.15
N PRO A 221 -10.21 13.44 -13.20
CA PRO A 221 -9.56 13.15 -14.48
C PRO A 221 -9.05 14.40 -15.20
N THR A 222 -9.63 15.57 -14.93
CA THR A 222 -9.27 16.86 -15.51
C THR A 222 -9.36 17.96 -14.45
N SER A 223 -8.58 19.03 -14.58
CA SER A 223 -8.59 20.18 -13.66
C SER A 223 -9.95 20.89 -13.58
N ASP A 224 -10.75 20.80 -14.64
CA ASP A 224 -12.05 21.46 -14.75
C ASP A 224 -13.21 20.58 -14.26
N ASN A 225 -12.91 19.38 -13.77
CA ASN A 225 -13.89 18.43 -13.27
C ASN A 225 -13.72 18.30 -11.75
N ASP A 226 -14.75 18.69 -11.00
CA ASP A 226 -14.79 18.58 -9.53
C ASP A 226 -15.26 17.19 -9.06
N ASP A 227 -15.21 16.16 -9.93
CA ASP A 227 -15.58 14.80 -9.55
C ASP A 227 -14.45 14.07 -8.80
N ASP A 228 -14.30 14.45 -7.53
CA ASP A 228 -13.45 13.81 -6.51
C ASP A 228 -14.24 12.90 -5.55
N HIS A 229 -15.56 12.79 -5.74
CA HIS A 229 -16.46 12.00 -4.90
C HIS A 229 -16.93 10.71 -5.56
N SER A 230 -16.60 10.44 -6.83
CA SER A 230 -17.05 9.22 -7.49
C SER A 230 -15.95 8.45 -8.22
N THR A 231 -16.14 7.13 -8.34
CA THR A 231 -15.19 6.26 -9.04
C THR A 231 -15.88 5.06 -9.68
N TYR A 232 -15.26 4.51 -10.73
CA TYR A 232 -15.75 3.30 -11.37
C TYR A 232 -15.54 2.08 -10.48
N ASN A 233 -16.57 1.23 -10.37
CA ASN A 233 -16.41 -0.12 -9.88
C ASN A 233 -16.26 -1.03 -11.11
N VAL A 234 -15.02 -1.43 -11.44
CA VAL A 234 -14.77 -2.12 -12.71
C VAL A 234 -15.28 -3.56 -12.67
N VAL A 235 -16.19 -3.87 -13.59
CA VAL A 235 -16.76 -5.21 -13.80
C VAL A 235 -16.57 -5.59 -15.26
N TYR A 236 -15.81 -6.66 -15.51
CA TYR A 236 -15.65 -7.20 -16.86
C TYR A 236 -16.77 -8.20 -17.15
N ASN A 237 -17.97 -7.67 -17.45
CA ASN A 237 -19.16 -8.47 -17.78
C ASN A 237 -18.91 -9.47 -18.92
N GLU A 238 -18.03 -9.13 -19.87
CA GLU A 238 -17.64 -10.00 -20.98
C GLU A 238 -16.90 -11.26 -20.52
N VAL A 239 -16.04 -11.12 -19.51
CA VAL A 239 -15.28 -12.24 -18.92
C VAL A 239 -16.21 -13.13 -18.10
N ILE A 240 -17.11 -12.52 -17.33
CA ILE A 240 -18.12 -13.24 -16.54
C ILE A 240 -19.05 -14.05 -17.46
N ARG A 241 -19.57 -13.44 -18.53
CA ARG A 241 -20.43 -14.14 -19.50
C ARG A 241 -19.74 -15.31 -20.19
N LYS A 242 -18.44 -15.18 -20.50
CA LYS A 242 -17.64 -16.29 -21.06
C LYS A 242 -17.32 -17.40 -20.05
N ALA A 243 -17.26 -17.09 -18.77
CA ALA A 243 -17.01 -18.07 -17.70
C ALA A 243 -18.27 -18.90 -17.35
N PHE A 244 -19.45 -18.39 -17.66
CA PHE A 244 -20.75 -19.03 -17.41
C PHE A 244 -21.47 -19.48 -18.70
N SER A 245 -20.78 -19.44 -19.85
CA SER A 245 -21.20 -20.04 -21.13
C SER A 245 -20.44 -21.33 -21.38
#